data_AF-A0A957XP35-F1
#
_entry.id   AF-A0A957XP35-F1
#
_cell.length_a   1.000
_cell.length_b   1.000
_cell.length_c   1.000
_cell.angle_alpha   90.00
_cell.angle_beta   90.00
_cell.angle_gamma   90.00
#
_symmetry.space_group_name_H-M   'P 1'
#
loop_
_entity.id
_entity.type
_entity.pdbx_description
1 polymer ?
#
loop_
_entity_poly.entity_id
_entity_poly.type
_entity_poly.pdbx_seq_one_letter_code
_entity_poly.pdbx_strand_id
1 'polypeptide(L)'
;SVAVTVGDAKPIFTEHIADAASSRKVGYGLDSGVEMGPVITKESQERIEGLIAKGAQEGANVLVDGRGKRVTGYENGYFVHPTILDDVNPGGEIAKTEIFGPVLSLMHATDVDEAIALVNNRAYGNQASIFTSSGAVARKFRHEVDAGNVGINIGVAAPMAYFPFSG
;
A
#
# COMPACT_ATOMS: atom_id res chain seq x y z
N SER A 1 -0.22 1.13 -2.96
CA SER A 1 -1.39 0.37 -2.45
C SER A 1 -2.04 1.18 -1.34
N VAL A 2 -3.25 0.81 -0.90
CA VAL A 2 -3.94 1.47 0.22
C VAL A 2 -4.32 0.45 1.28
N ALA A 3 -4.01 0.74 2.53
CA ALA A 3 -4.50 -0.01 3.68
C ALA A 3 -5.51 0.85 4.45
N VAL A 4 -6.66 0.25 4.79
CA VAL A 4 -7.70 0.90 5.57
C VAL A 4 -7.74 0.25 6.94
N THR A 5 -7.40 0.99 8.00
CA THR A 5 -7.54 0.49 9.37
C THR A 5 -8.95 0.75 9.87
N VAL A 6 -9.52 -0.17 10.66
CA VAL A 6 -10.89 -0.06 11.17
C VAL A 6 -10.88 0.10 12.69
N GLY A 7 -11.52 1.16 13.20
CA GLY A 7 -11.63 1.46 14.63
C GLY A 7 -10.28 1.45 15.34
N ASP A 8 -10.18 0.66 16.42
CA ASP A 8 -8.99 0.59 17.29
C ASP A 8 -7.75 -0.01 16.62
N ALA A 9 -7.86 -0.53 15.38
CA ALA A 9 -6.71 -1.00 14.64
C ALA A 9 -5.75 0.13 14.22
N LYS A 10 -6.25 1.38 14.10
CA LYS A 10 -5.47 2.54 13.63
C LYS A 10 -4.11 2.67 14.34
N PRO A 11 -4.03 2.90 15.67
CA PRO A 11 -2.77 3.19 16.33
C PRO A 11 -1.75 2.06 16.19
N ILE A 12 -2.17 0.82 16.51
CA ILE A 12 -1.29 -0.36 16.51
C ILE A 12 -0.79 -0.67 15.09
N PHE A 13 -1.67 -0.63 14.10
CA PHE A 13 -1.27 -0.93 12.72
C PHE A 13 -0.34 0.14 12.15
N THR A 14 -0.67 1.42 12.34
CA THR A 14 0.13 2.55 11.83
C THR A 14 1.55 2.52 12.39
N GLU A 15 1.72 2.26 13.70
CA GLU A 15 3.03 2.13 14.34
C GLU A 15 3.83 0.96 13.74
N HIS A 16 3.27 -0.25 13.76
CA HIS A 16 3.99 -1.44 13.30
C HIS A 16 4.32 -1.41 11.81
N ILE A 17 3.46 -0.85 10.96
CA ILE A 17 3.73 -0.77 9.53
C ILE A 17 4.80 0.27 9.20
N ALA A 18 4.85 1.37 9.95
CA ALA A 18 5.91 2.37 9.84
C ALA A 18 7.25 1.79 10.29
N ASP A 19 7.29 1.09 11.43
CA ASP A 19 8.49 0.41 11.90
C ASP A 19 9.00 -0.61 10.87
N ALA A 20 8.12 -1.49 10.40
CA ALA A 20 8.46 -2.49 9.39
C ALA A 20 8.98 -1.86 8.10
N ALA A 21 8.38 -0.76 7.64
CA ALA A 21 8.84 -0.03 6.45
C ALA A 21 10.21 0.61 6.67
N SER A 22 10.45 1.19 7.85
CA SER A 22 11.72 1.87 8.18
C SER A 22 12.91 0.91 8.28
N SER A 23 12.67 -0.34 8.69
CA SER A 23 13.73 -1.34 8.89
C SER A 23 14.06 -2.17 7.64
N ARG A 24 13.31 -2.02 6.54
CA ARG A 24 13.51 -2.78 5.31
C ARG A 24 14.87 -2.50 4.69
N LYS A 25 15.61 -3.56 4.36
CA LYS A 25 16.90 -3.46 3.68
C LYS A 25 16.72 -3.29 2.18
N VAL A 26 16.99 -2.08 1.68
CA VAL A 26 16.97 -1.75 0.25
C VAL A 26 18.37 -1.86 -0.33
N GLY A 27 18.53 -2.54 -1.47
CA GLY A 27 19.84 -2.72 -2.09
C GLY A 27 19.80 -3.51 -3.39
N TYR A 28 20.97 -4.03 -3.80
CA TYR A 28 21.06 -4.88 -4.99
C TYR A 28 20.40 -6.23 -4.74
N GLY A 29 19.46 -6.62 -5.59
CA GLY A 29 18.57 -7.76 -5.33
C GLY A 29 19.26 -9.14 -5.26
N LEU A 30 20.53 -9.26 -5.66
CA LEU A 30 21.29 -10.51 -5.50
C LEU A 30 22.10 -10.56 -4.21
N ASP A 31 22.19 -9.46 -3.46
CA ASP A 31 22.92 -9.42 -2.20
C ASP A 31 22.11 -10.09 -1.08
N SER A 32 22.80 -10.87 -0.25
CA SER A 32 22.16 -11.56 0.87
C SER A 32 21.56 -10.56 1.87
N GLY A 33 20.30 -10.80 2.23
CA GLY A 33 19.58 -9.97 3.20
C GLY A 33 19.00 -8.69 2.64
N VAL A 34 19.17 -8.40 1.34
CA VAL A 34 18.37 -7.36 0.67
C VAL A 34 16.92 -7.85 0.54
N GLU A 35 15.99 -7.00 0.91
CA GLU A 35 14.56 -7.31 0.94
C GLU A 35 13.79 -6.55 -0.15
N MET A 36 14.37 -5.47 -0.70
CA MET A 36 13.74 -4.64 -1.72
C MET A 36 14.78 -4.07 -2.69
N GLY A 37 14.52 -4.23 -3.99
CA GLY A 37 15.37 -3.73 -5.07
C GLY A 37 14.98 -2.33 -5.56
N PRO A 38 15.60 -1.86 -6.67
CA PRO A 38 15.24 -0.59 -7.29
C PRO A 38 13.90 -0.68 -8.02
N VAL A 39 13.34 0.48 -8.37
CA VAL A 39 12.26 0.56 -9.36
C VAL A 39 12.84 0.48 -10.79
N ILE A 40 11.97 0.26 -11.77
CA ILE A 40 12.37 -0.20 -13.10
C ILE A 40 13.18 0.84 -13.91
N THR A 41 12.80 2.12 -13.84
CA THR A 41 13.45 3.20 -14.59
C THR A 41 13.55 4.48 -13.77
N LYS A 42 14.36 5.42 -14.25
CA LYS A 42 14.47 6.77 -13.67
C LYS A 42 13.14 7.51 -13.70
N GLU A 43 12.38 7.42 -14.78
CA GLU A 43 11.07 8.06 -14.91
C GLU A 43 10.09 7.48 -13.88
N SER A 44 10.16 6.17 -13.62
CA SER A 44 9.38 5.54 -12.55
C SER A 44 9.76 6.09 -11.18
N GLN A 45 11.07 6.22 -10.89
CA GLN A 45 11.56 6.83 -9.65
C GLN A 45 11.03 8.25 -9.49
N GLU A 46 11.24 9.12 -10.48
CA GLU A 46 10.80 10.52 -10.44
C GLU A 46 9.28 10.65 -10.28
N ARG A 47 8.49 9.81 -10.97
CA ARG A 47 7.03 9.78 -10.83
C ARG A 47 6.61 9.41 -9.41
N ILE A 48 7.23 8.38 -8.83
CA ILE A 48 6.91 7.93 -7.48
C ILE A 48 7.26 9.01 -6.45
N GLU A 49 8.46 9.58 -6.52
CA GLU A 49 8.88 10.65 -5.61
C GLU A 49 8.00 11.91 -5.73
N GLY A 50 7.57 12.23 -6.94
CA GLY A 50 6.60 13.30 -7.20
C GLY A 50 5.23 13.03 -6.57
N LEU A 51 4.72 11.80 -6.66
CA LEU A 51 3.46 11.41 -6.00
C LEU A 51 3.56 11.42 -4.47
N ILE A 52 4.71 11.03 -3.90
CA ILE A 52 4.95 11.16 -2.45
C ILE A 52 4.89 12.64 -2.05
N ALA A 53 5.55 13.53 -2.81
CA ALA A 53 5.50 14.97 -2.56
C ALA A 53 4.09 15.53 -2.66
N LYS A 54 3.32 15.09 -3.66
CA LYS A 54 1.92 15.46 -3.84
C LYS A 54 1.05 15.00 -2.65
N GLY A 55 1.25 13.78 -2.14
CA GLY A 55 0.55 13.29 -0.95
C GLY A 55 0.76 14.18 0.27
N ALA A 56 2.01 14.58 0.51
CA ALA A 56 2.33 15.54 1.57
C ALA A 56 1.65 16.91 1.35
N GLN A 57 1.59 17.39 0.10
CA GLN A 57 0.89 18.64 -0.23
C GLN A 57 -0.63 18.54 -0.05
N GLU A 58 -1.21 17.36 -0.25
CA GLU A 58 -2.63 17.07 0.00
C GLU A 58 -2.98 16.89 1.49
N GLY A 59 -1.99 16.99 2.37
CA GLY A 59 -2.16 16.94 3.82
C GLY A 59 -1.88 15.58 4.46
N ALA A 60 -1.40 14.59 3.69
CA ALA A 60 -1.01 13.31 4.26
C ALA A 60 0.27 13.45 5.12
N ASN A 61 0.31 12.72 6.24
CA ASN A 61 1.49 12.66 7.09
C ASN A 61 2.51 11.68 6.50
N VAL A 62 3.72 12.13 6.21
CA VAL A 62 4.80 11.24 5.73
C VAL A 62 5.50 10.60 6.94
N LEU A 63 5.02 9.44 7.38
CA LEU A 63 5.56 8.74 8.55
C LEU A 63 6.93 8.11 8.28
N VAL A 64 7.12 7.60 7.08
CA VAL A 64 8.40 7.10 6.58
C VAL A 64 8.61 7.71 5.21
N ASP A 65 9.72 8.43 5.01
CA ASP A 65 10.06 9.03 3.74
C ASP A 65 11.15 8.21 3.03
N GLY A 66 10.80 7.66 1.87
CA GLY A 66 11.69 6.83 1.08
C GLY A 66 12.45 7.56 -0.04
N ARG A 67 12.20 8.86 -0.23
CA ARG A 67 12.75 9.66 -1.33
C ARG A 67 14.24 10.00 -1.15
N GLY A 68 14.95 10.17 -2.25
CA GLY A 68 16.31 10.73 -2.28
C GLY A 68 17.39 9.92 -1.57
N LYS A 69 17.07 8.69 -1.12
CA LYS A 69 18.01 7.80 -0.43
C LYS A 69 18.92 7.10 -1.45
N ARG A 70 20.20 6.97 -1.11
CA ARG A 70 21.22 6.32 -1.94
C ARG A 70 21.57 4.96 -1.38
N VAL A 71 21.80 4.00 -2.27
CA VAL A 71 22.37 2.69 -1.93
C VAL A 71 23.86 2.74 -2.26
N THR A 72 24.72 2.53 -1.26
CA THR A 72 26.18 2.53 -1.42
C THR A 72 26.62 1.51 -2.47
N GLY A 73 27.48 1.93 -3.40
CA GLY A 73 27.96 1.09 -4.50
C GLY A 73 26.99 0.98 -5.68
N TYR A 74 25.79 1.53 -5.55
CA TYR A 74 24.76 1.56 -6.60
C TYR A 74 24.12 2.95 -6.70
N GLU A 75 24.92 4.01 -6.63
CA GLU A 75 24.47 5.40 -6.62
C GLU A 75 23.71 5.82 -7.89
N ASN A 76 23.92 5.09 -8.99
CA ASN A 76 23.21 5.29 -10.26
C ASN A 76 21.94 4.42 -10.41
N GLY A 77 21.59 3.64 -9.39
CA GLY A 77 20.38 2.83 -9.39
C GLY A 77 19.13 3.65 -9.07
N TYR A 78 17.99 3.22 -9.61
CA TYR A 78 16.70 3.91 -9.45
C TYR A 78 16.02 3.45 -8.16
N PHE A 79 16.61 3.76 -7.00
CA PHE A 79 16.06 3.32 -5.72
C PHE A 79 15.03 4.32 -5.18
N VAL A 80 13.91 3.77 -4.71
CA VAL A 80 12.97 4.45 -3.83
C VAL A 80 12.82 3.54 -2.62
N HIS A 81 13.03 4.05 -1.40
CA HIS A 81 12.83 3.24 -0.20
C HIS A 81 11.33 3.19 0.17
N PRO A 82 10.93 2.27 1.06
CA PRO A 82 9.56 2.24 1.58
C PRO A 82 9.11 3.61 2.10
N THR A 83 7.89 3.98 1.73
CA THR A 83 7.25 5.21 2.16
C THR A 83 5.87 4.89 2.74
N ILE A 84 5.56 5.48 3.89
CA ILE A 84 4.23 5.39 4.51
C ILE A 84 3.61 6.80 4.51
N LEU A 85 2.49 6.93 3.80
CA LEU A 85 1.65 8.13 3.81
C LEU A 85 0.43 7.85 4.69
N ASP A 86 0.34 8.51 5.83
CA ASP A 86 -0.76 8.36 6.77
C ASP A 86 -1.81 9.46 6.60
N ASP A 87 -3.06 9.15 7.00
CA ASP A 87 -4.20 10.06 6.90
C ASP A 87 -4.45 10.62 5.48
N VAL A 88 -4.34 9.75 4.47
CA VAL A 88 -4.54 10.15 3.07
C VAL A 88 -5.99 10.52 2.82
N ASN A 89 -6.23 11.73 2.32
CA ASN A 89 -7.57 12.21 1.95
C ASN A 89 -8.20 11.32 0.85
N PRO A 90 -9.32 10.62 1.11
CA PRO A 90 -10.00 9.77 0.12
C PRO A 90 -10.45 10.50 -1.16
N GLY A 91 -10.66 11.82 -1.09
CA GLY A 91 -11.01 12.64 -2.24
C GLY A 91 -9.82 13.13 -3.07
N GLY A 92 -8.60 13.02 -2.54
CA GLY A 92 -7.36 13.53 -3.14
C GLY A 92 -6.87 12.74 -4.36
N GLU A 93 -5.87 13.29 -5.04
CA GLU A 93 -5.23 12.66 -6.20
C GLU A 93 -4.49 11.39 -5.79
N ILE A 94 -3.80 11.39 -4.64
CA ILE A 94 -3.05 10.23 -4.16
C ILE A 94 -3.97 9.06 -3.82
N ALA A 95 -5.15 9.34 -3.29
CA ALA A 95 -6.16 8.32 -3.07
C ALA A 95 -6.61 7.67 -4.38
N LYS A 96 -6.62 8.39 -5.51
CA LYS A 96 -7.19 7.89 -6.78
C LYS A 96 -6.13 7.35 -7.74
N THR A 97 -4.85 7.56 -7.45
CA THR A 97 -3.75 7.28 -8.37
C THR A 97 -3.03 5.99 -8.00
N GLU A 98 -2.81 5.11 -8.99
CA GLU A 98 -1.90 3.99 -8.83
C GLU A 98 -0.43 4.48 -8.85
N ILE A 99 0.22 4.43 -7.68
CA ILE A 99 1.63 4.88 -7.52
C ILE A 99 2.62 3.88 -8.13
N PHE A 100 2.31 2.58 -8.07
CA PHE A 100 3.16 1.50 -8.60
C PHE A 100 4.64 1.58 -8.14
N GLY A 101 4.82 1.86 -6.85
CA GLY A 101 6.11 1.99 -6.18
C GLY A 101 6.01 1.51 -4.73
N PRO A 102 7.12 1.57 -3.96
CA PRO A 102 7.16 1.13 -2.57
C PRO A 102 6.51 2.16 -1.62
N VAL A 103 5.27 2.53 -1.92
CA VAL A 103 4.48 3.51 -1.18
C VAL A 103 3.17 2.87 -0.72
N LEU A 104 2.95 2.89 0.59
CA LEU A 104 1.69 2.48 1.21
C LEU A 104 0.97 3.72 1.74
N SER A 105 -0.25 3.92 1.28
CA SER A 105 -1.16 4.93 1.82
C SER A 105 -2.06 4.33 2.89
N LEU A 106 -2.19 4.99 4.02
CA LEU A 106 -3.11 4.63 5.09
C LEU A 106 -4.33 5.53 5.05
N MET A 107 -5.49 4.91 5.20
CA MET A 107 -6.77 5.55 5.46
C MET A 107 -7.38 4.90 6.70
N HIS A 108 -8.30 5.60 7.34
CA HIS A 108 -8.91 5.12 8.57
C HIS A 108 -10.42 5.18 8.47
N ALA A 109 -11.07 4.07 8.80
CA ALA A 109 -12.50 3.95 8.88
C ALA A 109 -12.90 3.69 10.34
N THR A 110 -14.07 4.17 10.72
CA THR A 110 -14.67 3.93 12.04
C THR A 110 -15.21 2.50 12.16
N ASP A 111 -15.75 1.95 11.07
CA ASP A 111 -16.31 0.61 11.02
C ASP A 111 -16.05 -0.09 9.66
N VAL A 112 -16.54 -1.33 9.56
CA VAL A 112 -16.36 -2.16 8.37
C VAL A 112 -17.15 -1.63 7.17
N ASP A 113 -18.30 -1.00 7.39
CA ASP A 113 -19.13 -0.44 6.33
C ASP A 113 -18.43 0.74 5.65
N GLU A 114 -17.90 1.65 6.45
CA GLU A 114 -17.08 2.76 5.95
C GLU A 114 -15.82 2.25 5.24
N ALA A 115 -15.17 1.20 5.78
CA ALA A 115 -14.00 0.62 5.12
C ALA A 115 -14.32 0.04 3.74
N ILE A 116 -15.43 -0.69 3.61
CA ILE A 116 -15.89 -1.23 2.31
C ILE A 116 -16.22 -0.08 1.35
N ALA A 117 -16.91 0.96 1.83
CA ALA A 117 -17.21 2.14 1.01
C ALA A 117 -15.93 2.84 0.49
N LEU A 118 -14.89 2.94 1.31
CA LEU A 118 -13.59 3.49 0.89
C LEU A 118 -12.88 2.61 -0.16
N VAL A 119 -13.01 1.29 -0.07
CA VAL A 119 -12.45 0.36 -1.07
C VAL A 119 -13.20 0.48 -2.39
N ASN A 120 -14.54 0.48 -2.36
CA ASN A 120 -15.38 0.50 -3.56
C ASN A 120 -15.40 1.87 -4.25
N ASN A 121 -15.11 2.96 -3.55
CA ASN A 121 -15.04 4.31 -4.12
C ASN A 121 -13.75 4.55 -4.95
N ARG A 122 -13.33 3.55 -5.73
CA ARG A 122 -12.12 3.57 -6.54
C ARG A 122 -12.41 3.13 -7.95
N ALA A 123 -11.63 3.65 -8.89
CA ALA A 123 -11.76 3.30 -10.30
C ALA A 123 -11.20 1.90 -10.64
N TYR A 124 -10.63 1.19 -9.67
CA TYR A 124 -9.94 -0.09 -9.86
C TYR A 124 -10.57 -1.17 -8.99
N GLY A 125 -10.65 -2.40 -9.51
CA GLY A 125 -11.25 -3.55 -8.82
C GLY A 125 -10.42 -4.83 -8.92
N ASN A 126 -9.10 -4.75 -9.02
CA ASN A 126 -8.25 -5.95 -9.22
C ASN A 126 -8.27 -6.90 -8.00
N GLN A 127 -7.82 -6.42 -6.84
CA GLN A 127 -7.74 -7.24 -5.61
C GLN A 127 -8.10 -6.43 -4.38
N ALA A 128 -8.74 -7.09 -3.41
CA ALA A 128 -8.95 -6.57 -2.07
C ALA A 128 -8.78 -7.68 -1.02
N SER A 129 -8.16 -7.34 0.11
CA SER A 129 -7.96 -8.28 1.21
C SER A 129 -8.47 -7.70 2.53
N ILE A 130 -8.96 -8.57 3.41
CA ILE A 130 -9.32 -8.23 4.79
C ILE A 130 -8.59 -9.14 5.77
N PHE A 131 -8.12 -8.56 6.87
CA PHE A 131 -7.55 -9.28 8.01
C PHE A 131 -8.52 -9.22 9.19
N THR A 132 -9.13 -10.36 9.54
CA THR A 132 -10.14 -10.43 10.59
C THR A 132 -10.26 -11.85 11.17
N SER A 133 -10.62 -11.93 12.45
CA SER A 133 -11.03 -13.18 13.11
C SER A 133 -12.55 -13.40 13.08
N SER A 134 -13.33 -12.42 12.60
CA SER A 134 -14.79 -12.50 12.55
C SER A 134 -15.27 -13.10 11.24
N GLY A 135 -15.91 -14.27 11.31
CA GLY A 135 -16.54 -14.91 10.14
C GLY A 135 -17.66 -14.06 9.53
N ALA A 136 -18.39 -13.29 10.34
CA ALA A 136 -19.42 -12.39 9.85
C ALA A 136 -18.84 -11.25 9.01
N VAL A 137 -17.74 -10.64 9.48
CA VAL A 137 -17.01 -9.58 8.76
C VAL A 137 -16.37 -10.12 7.49
N ALA A 138 -15.71 -11.27 7.55
CA ALA A 138 -15.13 -11.91 6.38
C ALA A 138 -16.18 -12.22 5.31
N ARG A 139 -17.35 -12.74 5.73
CA ARG A 139 -18.48 -12.99 4.82
C ARG A 139 -18.99 -11.68 4.22
N LYS A 140 -19.20 -10.64 5.03
CA LYS A 140 -19.68 -9.33 4.56
C LYS A 140 -18.75 -8.75 3.48
N PHE A 141 -17.47 -8.61 3.82
CA PHE A 141 -16.44 -8.09 2.91
C PHE A 141 -16.43 -8.83 1.57
N ARG A 142 -16.47 -10.17 1.60
CA ARG A 142 -16.47 -10.98 0.38
C ARG A 142 -17.64 -10.71 -0.57
N HIS A 143 -18.82 -10.33 -0.08
CA HIS A 143 -19.99 -10.10 -0.94
C HIS A 143 -20.17 -8.64 -1.34
N GLU A 144 -19.59 -7.71 -0.57
CA GLU A 144 -19.87 -6.28 -0.73
C GLU A 144 -18.69 -5.51 -1.33
N VAL A 145 -17.48 -6.06 -1.35
CA VAL A 145 -16.33 -5.40 -1.97
C VAL A 145 -16.36 -5.52 -3.49
N ASP A 146 -16.11 -4.42 -4.19
CA ASP A 146 -16.03 -4.35 -5.65
C ASP A 146 -14.60 -4.70 -6.12
N ALA A 147 -14.22 -5.97 -5.95
CA ALA A 147 -12.94 -6.50 -6.40
C ALA A 147 -13.05 -7.91 -6.98
N GLY A 148 -12.32 -8.17 -8.07
CA GLY A 148 -12.35 -9.43 -8.79
C GLY A 148 -11.61 -10.56 -8.07
N ASN A 149 -10.61 -10.26 -7.24
CA ASN A 149 -10.00 -11.24 -6.34
C ASN A 149 -10.07 -10.79 -4.87
N VAL A 150 -10.68 -11.62 -4.02
CA VAL A 150 -10.87 -11.30 -2.60
C VAL A 150 -10.08 -12.25 -1.71
N GLY A 151 -9.23 -11.68 -0.85
CA GLY A 151 -8.42 -12.41 0.13
C GLY A 151 -8.95 -12.27 1.56
N ILE A 152 -9.07 -13.38 2.29
CA ILE A 152 -9.31 -13.38 3.74
C ILE A 152 -8.03 -13.82 4.45
N ASN A 153 -7.47 -12.95 5.29
CA ASN A 153 -6.23 -13.18 6.05
C ASN A 153 -5.01 -13.53 5.16
N ILE A 154 -4.96 -12.97 3.94
CA ILE A 154 -3.84 -13.10 3.01
C ILE A 154 -3.49 -11.73 2.41
N GLY A 155 -2.19 -11.44 2.25
CA GLY A 155 -1.73 -10.14 1.76
C GLY A 155 -1.90 -9.95 0.25
N VAL A 156 -1.66 -11.00 -0.54
CA VAL A 156 -1.78 -10.98 -2.01
C VAL A 156 -2.86 -11.99 -2.40
N ALA A 157 -3.99 -11.49 -2.91
CA ALA A 157 -5.12 -12.32 -3.30
C ALA A 157 -4.99 -12.81 -4.75
N ALA A 158 -3.78 -13.18 -5.17
CA ALA A 158 -3.57 -13.76 -6.49
C ALA A 158 -4.10 -15.20 -6.52
N PRO A 159 -5.05 -15.53 -7.41
CA PRO A 159 -5.58 -16.88 -7.53
C PRO A 159 -4.52 -17.86 -8.06
N MET A 160 -4.67 -19.13 -7.67
CA MET A 160 -3.92 -20.22 -8.29
C MET A 160 -4.30 -20.37 -9.76
N ALA A 161 -3.41 -20.96 -10.55
CA ALA A 161 -3.53 -21.03 -12.02
C ALA A 161 -4.82 -21.68 -12.57
N TYR A 162 -5.54 -22.45 -11.75
CA TYR A 162 -6.81 -23.09 -12.11
C TYR A 162 -8.05 -22.25 -11.76
N PHE A 163 -7.88 -21.05 -11.21
CA PHE A 163 -8.92 -20.04 -11.03
C PHE A 163 -8.68 -18.85 -11.96
N PRO A 164 -9.73 -18.15 -12.42
CA PRO A 164 -9.57 -16.97 -13.24
C PRO A 164 -8.97 -15.82 -12.42
N PHE A 165 -8.12 -15.02 -13.07
CA PHE A 165 -7.69 -13.73 -12.56
C PHE A 165 -8.69 -12.66 -13.02
N SER A 166 -9.65 -12.31 -12.17
CA SER A 166 -10.70 -11.31 -12.46
C SER A 166 -10.34 -9.96 -11.84
N GLY A 167 -10.61 -8.86 -12.54
CA GLY A 167 -10.40 -7.49 -12.06
C GLY A 167 -11.21 -6.48 -12.84
#